data_AF-A0A2D6L3I4-F1
#
_entry.id   AF-A0A2D6L3I4-F1
#
_cell.length_a   1.000
_cell.length_b   1.000
_cell.length_c   1.000
_cell.angle_alpha   90.00
_cell.angle_beta   90.00
_cell.angle_gamma   90.00
#
_symmetry.space_group_name_H-M   'P 1'
#
loop_
_entity.id
_entity.type
_entity.pdbx_description
1 polymer ?
#
loop_
_entity_poly.entity_id
_entity_poly.type
_entity_poly.pdbx_seq_one_letter_code
_entity_poly.pdbx_strand_id
1 'polypeptide(L)'
;MNRKQLIKKYIEFFKSKNHKEIPNASLVPENDPTTLFIGSGVETITPYVLGQPHPLGKRLVNNQKSIRTQDIDDVGDEFHHTLFEMLGNWSLGDYWKEEAIKMTYEFLTKSLNIPKKRLAATCFKGDKILKIPKDNESEKIYLKLGFSKERIAFLGKKDNFWSPAGIIGPCGPNTEIFYWKPNSKPPKKFCPEDDNWLEIGNNVLMQYNKNKKGEYIEQKQKTIDFGGGVERIITTLKGLRDSYEADMWKPIIQKIETISGKKYGKDKKETKAMRIIADHVKASVFIIADGIVPGNSEQGYVLRRLIRRAIRYGKK
;
A
#
# COMPACT_ATOMS: atom_id res chain seq x y z
N MET A 1 9.71 -10.41 -14.26
CA MET A 1 9.64 -10.73 -12.82
C MET A 1 8.19 -11.05 -12.47
N ASN A 2 7.93 -12.15 -11.76
CA ASN A 2 6.60 -12.52 -11.25
C ASN A 2 6.47 -12.19 -9.75
N ARG A 3 5.27 -12.42 -9.17
CA ARG A 3 4.97 -12.15 -7.75
C ARG A 3 5.96 -12.77 -6.77
N LYS A 4 6.21 -14.09 -6.89
CA LYS A 4 7.11 -14.81 -5.97
C LYS A 4 8.54 -14.26 -6.05
N GLN A 5 9.00 -13.93 -7.26
CA GLN A 5 10.32 -13.34 -7.48
C GLN A 5 10.44 -11.94 -6.89
N LEU A 6 9.42 -11.10 -7.03
CA LEU A 6 9.40 -9.75 -6.46
C LEU A 6 9.51 -9.81 -4.93
N ILE A 7 8.64 -10.60 -4.28
CA ILE A 7 8.64 -10.75 -2.82
C ILE A 7 10.00 -11.25 -2.34
N LYS A 8 10.52 -12.33 -2.93
CA LYS A 8 11.84 -12.87 -2.57
C LYS A 8 12.93 -11.80 -2.72
N LYS A 9 12.93 -11.05 -3.83
CA LYS A 9 13.93 -10.01 -4.07
C LYS A 9 13.84 -8.87 -3.05
N TYR A 10 12.63 -8.49 -2.65
CA TYR A 10 12.39 -7.47 -1.63
C TYR A 10 12.90 -7.90 -0.26
N ILE A 11 12.53 -9.10 0.18
CA ILE A 11 12.96 -9.66 1.46
C ILE A 11 14.49 -9.77 1.52
N GLU A 12 15.12 -10.33 0.49
CA GLU A 12 16.59 -10.48 0.45
C GLU A 12 17.31 -9.13 0.38
N PHE A 13 16.74 -8.12 -0.31
CA PHE A 13 17.27 -6.77 -0.28
C PHE A 13 17.30 -6.21 1.15
N PHE A 14 16.20 -6.31 1.89
CA PHE A 14 16.15 -5.77 3.26
C PHE A 14 16.92 -6.61 4.28
N LYS A 15 17.03 -7.94 4.09
CA LYS A 15 17.94 -8.77 4.87
C LYS A 15 19.40 -8.35 4.69
N SER A 16 19.82 -7.96 3.48
CA SER A 16 21.15 -7.38 3.24
C SER A 16 21.37 -6.04 3.95
N LYS A 17 20.29 -5.36 4.38
CA LYS A 17 20.29 -4.13 5.18
C LYS A 17 19.98 -4.40 6.68
N ASN A 18 20.24 -5.63 7.13
CA ASN A 18 20.05 -6.11 8.51
C ASN A 18 18.60 -6.16 9.02
N HIS A 19 17.60 -6.17 8.13
CA HIS A 19 16.22 -6.41 8.54
C HIS A 19 15.99 -7.90 8.78
N LYS A 20 15.14 -8.23 9.76
CA LYS A 20 14.68 -9.58 10.02
C LYS A 20 13.32 -9.81 9.38
N GLU A 21 13.19 -10.91 8.67
CA GLU A 21 11.91 -11.31 8.08
C GLU A 21 10.96 -11.73 9.21
N ILE A 22 9.77 -11.14 9.23
CA ILE A 22 8.65 -11.56 10.10
C ILE A 22 7.58 -12.26 9.26
N PRO A 23 6.84 -13.22 9.82
CA PRO A 23 5.80 -13.93 9.09
C PRO A 23 4.66 -12.99 8.66
N ASN A 24 3.91 -13.42 7.64
CA ASN A 24 2.64 -12.80 7.27
C ASN A 24 1.60 -13.15 8.34
N ALA A 25 0.92 -12.14 8.88
CA ALA A 25 -0.13 -12.32 9.87
C ALA A 25 -1.47 -12.72 9.21
N SER A 26 -2.37 -13.30 10.01
CA SER A 26 -3.77 -13.51 9.63
C SER A 26 -4.41 -12.21 9.14
N LEU A 27 -5.37 -12.31 8.21
CA LEU A 27 -6.23 -11.19 7.84
C LEU A 27 -7.13 -10.75 8.99
N VAL A 28 -7.40 -11.64 9.95
CA VAL A 28 -8.19 -11.37 11.14
C VAL A 28 -7.25 -11.04 12.29
N PRO A 29 -7.34 -9.84 12.92
CA PRO A 29 -6.55 -9.51 14.08
C PRO A 29 -6.86 -10.44 15.26
N GLU A 30 -5.84 -10.97 15.94
CA GLU A 30 -6.05 -11.86 17.09
C GLU A 30 -6.45 -11.13 18.38
N ASN A 31 -5.95 -9.89 18.56
CA ASN A 31 -6.06 -9.14 19.83
C ASN A 31 -6.58 -7.70 19.64
N ASP A 32 -7.31 -7.43 18.56
CA ASP A 32 -7.94 -6.13 18.31
C ASP A 32 -9.42 -6.31 17.95
N PRO A 33 -10.34 -6.05 18.90
CA PRO A 33 -11.78 -6.19 18.65
C PRO A 33 -12.36 -5.04 17.81
N THR A 34 -11.58 -3.99 17.51
CA THR A 34 -12.06 -2.79 16.79
C THR A 34 -11.76 -2.83 15.29
N THR A 35 -10.75 -3.61 14.89
CA THR A 35 -10.33 -3.75 13.49
C THR A 35 -10.93 -5.04 12.90
N LEU A 36 -11.71 -4.91 11.82
CA LEU A 36 -12.33 -6.07 11.18
C LEU A 36 -11.31 -6.95 10.44
N PHE A 37 -10.41 -6.32 9.69
CA PHE A 37 -9.35 -6.98 8.95
C PHE A 37 -8.07 -6.15 8.98
N ILE A 38 -6.93 -6.81 8.93
CA ILE A 38 -5.61 -6.17 8.80
C ILE A 38 -5.54 -5.43 7.46
N GLY A 39 -5.49 -4.10 7.51
CA GLY A 39 -5.49 -3.21 6.34
C GLY A 39 -4.10 -2.75 5.89
N SER A 40 -3.09 -3.01 6.73
CA SER A 40 -1.69 -2.62 6.51
C SER A 40 -0.72 -3.51 7.28
N GLY A 41 0.55 -3.53 6.89
CA GLY A 41 1.57 -4.32 7.59
C GLY A 41 1.83 -3.83 9.02
N VAL A 42 1.77 -2.52 9.27
CA VAL A 42 2.08 -1.93 10.57
C VAL A 42 1.11 -2.33 11.68
N GLU A 43 -0.16 -2.60 11.33
CA GLU A 43 -1.16 -3.09 12.29
C GLU A 43 -0.69 -4.36 13.01
N THR A 44 0.07 -5.22 12.31
CA THR A 44 0.60 -6.49 12.85
C THR A 44 1.73 -6.30 13.87
N ILE A 45 2.32 -5.10 13.94
CA ILE A 45 3.47 -4.78 14.81
C ILE A 45 3.24 -3.53 15.68
N THR A 46 1.99 -3.08 15.81
CA THR A 46 1.62 -1.85 16.53
C THR A 46 2.25 -1.71 17.93
N PRO A 47 2.29 -2.75 18.79
CA PRO A 47 2.90 -2.61 20.12
C PRO A 47 4.37 -2.19 20.06
N TYR A 48 5.10 -2.65 19.04
CA TYR A 48 6.52 -2.37 18.86
C TYR A 48 6.79 -1.00 18.27
N VAL A 49 5.88 -0.51 17.42
CA VAL A 49 5.87 0.88 16.95
C VAL A 49 5.70 1.85 18.13
N LEU A 50 4.90 1.47 19.13
CA LEU A 50 4.67 2.23 20.37
C LEU A 50 5.81 2.14 21.40
N GLY A 51 6.90 1.43 21.08
CA GLY A 51 8.12 1.38 21.88
C GLY A 51 8.36 0.07 22.64
N GLN A 52 7.50 -0.95 22.49
CA GLN A 52 7.85 -2.28 22.99
C GLN A 52 8.98 -2.89 22.15
N PRO A 53 9.94 -3.60 22.77
CA PRO A 53 10.99 -4.26 22.01
C PRO A 53 10.42 -5.45 21.23
N HIS A 54 10.73 -5.54 19.93
CA HIS A 54 10.40 -6.71 19.12
C HIS A 54 11.46 -7.81 19.30
N PRO A 55 11.09 -9.10 19.44
CA PRO A 55 12.03 -10.19 19.73
C PRO A 55 13.12 -10.38 18.66
N LEU A 56 12.81 -10.04 17.41
CA LEU A 56 13.77 -10.10 16.30
C LEU A 56 14.62 -8.82 16.12
N GLY A 57 14.49 -7.84 17.02
CA GLY A 57 15.22 -6.58 16.96
C GLY A 57 14.47 -5.46 16.26
N LYS A 58 15.19 -4.39 15.89
CA LYS A 58 14.60 -3.10 15.51
C LYS A 58 14.29 -2.93 14.01
N ARG A 59 14.80 -3.80 13.15
CA ARG A 59 14.63 -3.69 11.70
C ARG A 59 13.85 -4.91 11.21
N LEU A 60 12.67 -4.71 10.64
CA LEU A 60 11.76 -5.81 10.26
C LEU A 60 11.34 -5.69 8.81
N VAL A 61 11.11 -6.81 8.13
CA VAL A 61 10.60 -6.84 6.75
C VAL A 61 9.59 -7.96 6.57
N ASN A 62 8.53 -7.75 5.80
CA ASN A 62 7.64 -8.82 5.38
C ASN A 62 6.92 -8.52 4.05
N ASN A 63 5.97 -9.40 3.73
CA ASN A 63 4.91 -9.16 2.78
C ASN A 63 3.58 -9.53 3.43
N GLN A 64 2.74 -8.56 3.77
CA GLN A 64 1.47 -8.75 4.47
C GLN A 64 0.30 -8.84 3.47
N LYS A 65 -0.64 -9.77 3.70
CA LYS A 65 -1.94 -9.74 2.99
C LYS A 65 -2.82 -8.71 3.68
N SER A 66 -3.45 -7.82 2.94
CA SER A 66 -4.25 -6.74 3.51
C SER A 66 -5.63 -6.67 2.88
N ILE A 67 -6.63 -6.39 3.71
CA ILE A 67 -7.99 -6.10 3.26
C ILE A 67 -8.33 -4.65 3.57
N ARG A 68 -8.72 -3.89 2.54
CA ARG A 68 -9.25 -2.53 2.70
C ARG A 68 -10.68 -2.47 2.22
N THR A 69 -11.58 -2.22 3.16
CA THR A 69 -13.00 -2.00 2.87
C THR A 69 -13.33 -0.52 2.64
N GLN A 70 -12.40 0.39 2.96
CA GLN A 70 -12.54 1.83 2.73
C GLN A 70 -12.51 2.16 1.23
N ASP A 71 -11.71 1.42 0.47
CA ASP A 71 -11.50 1.61 -0.97
C ASP A 71 -12.53 0.84 -1.82
N ILE A 72 -13.56 0.27 -1.19
CA ILE A 72 -14.46 -0.69 -1.85
C ILE A 72 -15.26 -0.07 -3.01
N ASP A 73 -15.49 1.24 -3.00
CA ASP A 73 -16.21 1.93 -4.06
C ASP A 73 -15.33 2.19 -5.29
N ASP A 74 -14.01 2.28 -5.10
CA ASP A 74 -13.02 2.41 -6.17
C ASP A 74 -12.69 1.06 -6.83
N VAL A 75 -12.94 -0.06 -6.14
CA VAL A 75 -12.79 -1.40 -6.71
C VAL A 75 -13.58 -1.54 -8.01
N GLY A 76 -12.85 -1.89 -9.07
CA GLY A 76 -13.32 -1.94 -10.45
C GLY A 76 -12.59 -0.97 -11.38
N ASP A 77 -11.77 -0.07 -10.83
CA ASP A 77 -10.74 0.65 -11.57
C ASP A 77 -9.50 -0.24 -11.84
N GLU A 78 -8.43 0.35 -12.36
CA GLU A 78 -7.21 -0.36 -12.76
C GLU A 78 -6.29 -0.80 -11.61
N PHE A 79 -6.44 -0.30 -10.37
CA PHE A 79 -5.40 -0.43 -9.33
C PHE A 79 -5.89 -0.60 -7.90
N HIS A 80 -7.18 -0.40 -7.61
CA HIS A 80 -7.77 -0.62 -6.29
C HIS A 80 -8.31 -2.04 -6.18
N HIS A 81 -8.02 -2.64 -5.02
CA HIS A 81 -8.33 -4.01 -4.69
C HIS A 81 -8.86 -4.08 -3.27
N THR A 82 -9.84 -4.95 -3.02
CA THR A 82 -10.29 -5.26 -1.67
C THR A 82 -9.21 -6.02 -0.93
N LEU A 83 -8.61 -7.03 -1.58
CA LEU A 83 -7.49 -7.81 -1.08
C LEU A 83 -6.26 -7.54 -1.94
N PHE A 84 -5.16 -7.15 -1.30
CA PHE A 84 -3.87 -6.95 -1.95
C PHE A 84 -2.72 -7.38 -1.03
N GLU A 85 -1.52 -7.37 -1.56
CA GLU A 85 -0.31 -7.67 -0.80
C GLU A 85 0.58 -6.43 -0.65
N MET A 86 1.04 -6.21 0.56
CA MET A 86 1.84 -5.07 0.94
C MET A 86 3.24 -5.53 1.33
N LEU A 87 4.23 -5.16 0.54
CA LEU A 87 5.63 -5.23 0.94
C LEU A 87 5.85 -4.22 2.07
N GLY A 88 6.35 -4.71 3.20
CA GLY A 88 6.53 -3.93 4.41
C GLY A 88 7.98 -3.93 4.89
N ASN A 89 8.50 -2.79 5.31
CA ASN A 89 9.72 -2.74 6.11
C ASN A 89 9.63 -1.66 7.19
N TRP A 90 10.24 -1.93 8.34
CA TRP A 90 10.13 -1.11 9.53
C TRP A 90 11.46 -0.82 10.19
N SER A 91 11.60 0.43 10.66
CA SER A 91 12.62 0.85 11.61
C SER A 91 11.95 1.18 12.93
N LEU A 92 12.22 0.40 13.97
CA LEU A 92 11.70 0.62 15.31
C LEU A 92 12.73 1.40 16.15
N GLY A 93 12.80 2.71 15.95
CA GLY A 93 13.74 3.56 16.69
C GLY A 93 15.20 3.31 16.34
N ASP A 94 15.49 3.06 15.06
CA ASP A 94 16.84 2.78 14.57
C ASP A 94 17.26 3.78 13.48
N TYR A 95 16.94 3.51 12.21
CA TYR A 95 17.13 4.46 11.12
C TYR A 95 15.92 5.38 10.90
N TRP A 96 16.14 6.51 10.22
CA TRP A 96 15.12 7.53 9.95
C TRP A 96 15.00 7.87 8.46
N LYS A 97 14.44 9.05 8.14
CA LYS A 97 14.06 9.49 6.78
C LYS A 97 15.16 9.30 5.73
N GLU A 98 16.39 9.71 6.02
CA GLU A 98 17.48 9.66 5.04
C GLU A 98 17.77 8.23 4.58
N GLU A 99 17.89 7.29 5.51
CA GLU A 99 18.11 5.88 5.16
C GLU A 99 16.87 5.24 4.54
N ALA A 100 15.68 5.54 5.06
CA ALA A 100 14.41 5.01 4.53
C ALA A 100 14.19 5.37 3.06
N ILE A 101 14.32 6.65 2.72
CA ILE A 101 14.12 7.15 1.36
C ILE A 101 15.24 6.62 0.44
N LYS A 102 16.50 6.56 0.91
CA LYS A 102 17.62 5.99 0.14
C LYS A 102 17.40 4.51 -0.17
N MET A 103 16.98 3.70 0.81
CA MET A 103 16.70 2.27 0.63
C MET A 103 15.52 2.05 -0.32
N THR A 104 14.44 2.82 -0.16
CA THR A 104 13.30 2.77 -1.10
C THR A 104 13.76 3.08 -2.52
N TYR A 105 14.50 4.16 -2.71
CA TYR A 105 15.03 4.56 -4.02
C TYR A 105 16.01 3.54 -4.61
N GLU A 106 16.91 2.99 -3.80
CA GLU A 106 17.86 1.95 -4.19
C GLU A 106 17.12 0.69 -4.65
N PHE A 107 16.12 0.24 -3.90
CA PHE A 107 15.32 -0.92 -4.29
C PHE A 107 14.61 -0.69 -5.64
N LEU A 108 13.90 0.43 -5.79
CA LEU A 108 13.17 0.73 -7.03
C LEU A 108 14.11 0.90 -8.24
N THR A 109 15.21 1.64 -8.09
CA THR A 109 16.04 2.03 -9.24
C THR A 109 17.20 1.09 -9.53
N LYS A 110 17.77 0.44 -8.51
CA LYS A 110 18.91 -0.48 -8.66
C LYS A 110 18.47 -1.93 -8.64
N SER A 111 17.60 -2.32 -7.70
CA SER A 111 17.14 -3.70 -7.62
C SER A 111 16.08 -4.01 -8.67
N LEU A 112 15.15 -3.09 -8.94
CA LEU A 112 14.07 -3.29 -9.90
C LEU A 112 14.29 -2.63 -11.26
N ASN A 113 15.36 -1.85 -11.41
CA ASN A 113 15.69 -1.12 -12.65
C ASN A 113 14.58 -0.18 -13.14
N ILE A 114 13.76 0.37 -12.24
CA ILE A 114 12.74 1.35 -12.60
C ILE A 114 13.45 2.65 -13.04
N PRO A 115 13.14 3.19 -14.24
CA PRO A 115 13.82 4.38 -14.73
C PRO A 115 13.54 5.60 -13.84
N LYS A 116 14.61 6.19 -13.30
CA LYS A 116 14.57 7.39 -12.43
C LYS A 116 13.71 8.53 -12.98
N LYS A 117 13.76 8.76 -14.31
CA LYS A 117 13.00 9.83 -15.00
C LYS A 117 11.48 9.69 -14.91
N ARG A 118 10.98 8.50 -14.55
CA ARG A 118 9.55 8.18 -14.37
C ARG A 118 9.13 8.23 -12.91
N LEU A 119 10.03 8.58 -11.98
CA LEU A 119 9.71 8.70 -10.57
C LEU A 119 9.38 10.16 -10.21
N ALA A 120 8.41 10.32 -9.34
CA ALA A 120 8.10 11.56 -8.63
C ALA A 120 7.86 11.24 -7.14
N ALA A 121 7.88 12.26 -6.29
CA ALA A 121 7.67 12.08 -4.86
C ALA A 121 6.72 13.14 -4.29
N THR A 122 6.05 12.79 -3.20
CA THR A 122 5.26 13.72 -2.39
C THR A 122 5.90 13.88 -1.00
N CYS A 123 5.70 15.03 -0.37
CA CYS A 123 6.16 15.33 0.98
C CYS A 123 5.07 16.10 1.74
N PHE A 124 5.01 15.98 3.06
CA PHE A 124 3.99 16.69 3.83
C PHE A 124 4.19 18.21 3.82
N LYS A 125 3.15 18.96 3.42
CA LYS A 125 3.18 20.44 3.34
C LYS A 125 3.16 21.14 4.70
N GLY A 126 2.95 20.39 5.78
CA GLY A 126 2.73 20.93 7.11
C GLY A 126 1.25 21.22 7.38
N ASP A 127 0.93 21.36 8.66
CA ASP A 127 -0.39 21.76 9.13
C ASP A 127 -0.22 22.77 10.27
N LYS A 128 -0.62 24.03 10.02
CA LYS A 128 -0.48 25.11 10.99
C LYS A 128 -1.42 24.95 12.19
N ILE A 129 -2.60 24.36 11.98
CA ILE A 129 -3.60 24.16 13.04
C ILE A 129 -3.10 23.09 14.01
N LEU A 130 -2.54 22.01 13.48
CA LEU A 130 -1.96 20.92 14.28
C LEU A 130 -0.53 21.20 14.76
N LYS A 131 0.05 22.34 14.37
CA LYS A 131 1.45 22.73 14.64
C LYS A 131 2.47 21.69 14.14
N ILE A 132 2.15 20.99 13.06
CA ILE A 132 3.04 19.99 12.45
C ILE A 132 3.82 20.66 11.32
N PRO A 133 5.16 20.68 11.36
CA PRO A 133 5.96 21.41 10.38
C PRO A 133 5.91 20.76 8.99
N LYS A 134 6.24 21.56 7.99
CA LYS A 134 6.48 21.11 6.62
C LYS A 134 7.69 20.18 6.57
N ASP A 135 7.60 19.08 5.84
CA ASP A 135 8.68 18.09 5.73
C ASP A 135 9.73 18.47 4.67
N ASN A 136 10.51 19.52 4.97
CA ASN A 136 11.62 19.95 4.10
C ASN A 136 12.83 18.99 4.14
N GLU A 137 12.86 18.05 5.09
CA GLU A 137 13.95 17.08 5.23
C GLU A 137 13.87 16.03 4.11
N SER A 138 12.69 15.46 3.89
CA SER A 138 12.45 14.50 2.80
C SER A 138 12.72 15.12 1.42
N GLU A 139 12.27 16.36 1.18
CA GLU A 139 12.58 17.09 -0.07
C GLU A 139 14.10 17.16 -0.33
N LYS A 140 14.89 17.56 0.69
CA LYS A 140 16.35 17.63 0.56
C LYS A 140 16.97 16.27 0.22
N ILE A 141 16.45 15.18 0.78
CA ILE A 141 16.93 13.83 0.50
C ILE A 141 16.61 13.44 -0.96
N TYR A 142 15.40 13.70 -1.45
CA TYR A 142 15.07 13.44 -2.86
C TYR A 142 15.91 14.26 -3.85
N LEU A 143 16.16 15.54 -3.54
CA LEU A 143 17.04 16.39 -4.35
C LEU A 143 18.46 15.81 -4.44
N LYS A 144 19.02 15.33 -3.31
CA LYS A 144 20.32 14.63 -3.28
C LYS A 144 20.32 13.33 -4.09
N LEU A 145 19.17 12.65 -4.20
CA LEU A 145 18.98 11.46 -5.02
C LEU A 145 18.77 11.76 -6.52
N GLY A 146 18.76 13.03 -6.90
CA GLY A 146 18.69 13.49 -8.29
C GLY A 146 17.26 13.69 -8.81
N PHE A 147 16.26 13.80 -7.93
CA PHE A 147 14.95 14.31 -8.34
C PHE A 147 15.07 15.81 -8.65
N SER A 148 14.35 16.27 -9.67
CA SER A 148 14.20 17.72 -9.87
C SER A 148 13.18 18.28 -8.89
N LYS A 149 13.23 19.59 -8.62
CA LYS A 149 12.25 20.23 -7.72
C LYS A 149 10.83 20.10 -8.26
N GLU A 150 10.65 20.10 -9.57
CA GLU A 150 9.35 19.89 -10.24
C GLU A 150 8.83 18.46 -10.15
N ARG A 151 9.65 17.51 -9.66
CA ARG A 151 9.28 16.12 -9.37
C ARG A 151 8.89 15.87 -7.93
N ILE A 152 8.91 16.90 -7.08
CA ILE A 152 8.57 16.80 -5.66
C ILE A 152 7.39 17.73 -5.40
N ALA A 153 6.26 17.17 -4.96
CA ALA A 153 5.07 17.92 -4.59
C ALA A 153 4.88 17.94 -3.06
N PHE A 154 4.34 19.02 -2.53
CA PHE A 154 3.97 19.11 -1.11
C PHE A 154 2.45 18.99 -0.95
N LEU A 155 1.96 17.91 -0.33
CA LEU A 155 0.51 17.68 -0.19
C LEU A 155 0.03 17.84 1.24
N GLY A 156 -1.30 17.98 1.37
CA GLY A 156 -1.95 18.24 2.63
C GLY A 156 -2.11 17.00 3.50
N LYS A 157 -2.78 17.18 4.64
CA LYS A 157 -3.07 16.11 5.59
C LYS A 157 -3.84 14.94 4.99
N LYS A 158 -4.70 15.20 4.00
CA LYS A 158 -5.48 14.15 3.34
C LYS A 158 -4.57 13.11 2.65
N ASP A 159 -3.46 13.57 2.07
CA ASP A 159 -2.62 12.74 1.21
C ASP A 159 -1.30 12.39 1.92
N ASN A 160 -0.64 13.38 2.54
CA ASN A 160 0.67 13.19 3.18
C ASN A 160 0.67 13.12 4.71
N PHE A 161 -0.42 12.68 5.33
CA PHE A 161 -0.46 12.40 6.76
C PHE A 161 -1.21 11.11 7.07
N TRP A 162 -0.45 10.06 7.39
CA TRP A 162 -1.03 8.77 7.72
C TRP A 162 -1.57 8.77 9.15
N SER A 163 -2.81 8.34 9.32
CA SER A 163 -3.54 8.29 10.59
C SER A 163 -3.80 6.83 10.98
N PRO A 164 -3.94 6.52 12.28
CA PRO A 164 -4.22 5.14 12.70
C PRO A 164 -5.58 4.69 12.13
N ALA A 165 -5.71 3.38 11.90
CA ALA A 165 -6.98 2.77 11.47
C ALA A 165 -8.11 3.01 12.49
N GLY A 166 -7.77 3.09 13.78
CA GLY A 166 -8.69 3.40 14.87
C GLY A 166 -8.74 4.88 15.27
N ILE A 167 -9.39 5.16 16.41
CA ILE A 167 -9.52 6.52 16.95
C ILE A 167 -8.20 7.01 17.56
N ILE A 168 -7.38 6.07 18.04
CA ILE A 168 -6.08 6.29 18.69
C ILE A 168 -5.00 5.47 18.00
N GLY A 169 -3.74 5.89 18.09
CA GLY A 169 -2.60 5.09 17.63
C GLY A 169 -1.46 5.89 16.99
N PRO A 170 -0.39 5.19 16.60
CA PRO A 170 0.78 5.81 15.97
C PRO A 170 0.38 6.42 14.63
N CYS A 171 0.99 7.56 14.30
CA CYS A 171 0.75 8.30 13.07
C CYS A 171 1.91 9.22 12.73
N GLY A 172 1.85 9.80 11.53
CA GLY A 172 2.77 10.85 11.17
C GLY A 172 2.63 11.33 9.73
N PRO A 173 3.42 12.35 9.37
CA PRO A 173 3.67 12.71 7.98
C PRO A 173 4.11 11.47 7.20
N ASN A 174 3.87 11.46 5.90
CA ASN A 174 4.44 10.43 5.04
C ASN A 174 5.10 11.07 3.81
N THR A 175 5.85 10.26 3.07
CA THR A 175 6.36 10.60 1.75
C THR A 175 6.18 9.43 0.81
N GLU A 176 5.50 9.67 -0.31
CA GLU A 176 5.17 8.63 -1.27
C GLU A 176 6.01 8.77 -2.52
N ILE A 177 6.21 7.66 -3.21
CA ILE A 177 6.90 7.60 -4.50
C ILE A 177 5.89 7.15 -5.56
N PHE A 178 5.82 7.95 -6.62
CA PHE A 178 4.95 7.73 -7.76
C PHE A 178 5.74 7.31 -8.98
N TYR A 179 5.11 6.47 -9.80
CA TYR A 179 5.61 6.02 -11.09
C TYR A 179 4.70 6.52 -12.22
N TRP A 180 5.30 7.13 -13.23
CA TRP A 180 4.59 7.49 -14.45
C TRP A 180 4.33 6.25 -15.30
N LYS A 181 3.04 5.91 -15.45
CA LYS A 181 2.54 4.77 -16.22
C LYS A 181 3.20 4.67 -17.63
N PRO A 182 3.33 3.46 -18.18
CA PRO A 182 3.98 3.22 -19.46
C PRO A 182 3.21 3.82 -20.64
N ASN A 183 3.82 3.80 -21.83
CA ASN A 183 3.26 4.20 -23.12
C ASN A 183 3.10 5.72 -23.36
N SER A 184 3.63 6.55 -22.47
CA SER A 184 3.82 7.99 -22.72
C SER A 184 5.12 8.50 -22.10
N LYS A 185 5.59 9.66 -22.56
CA LYS A 185 6.74 10.35 -21.96
C LYS A 185 6.29 10.99 -20.63
N PRO A 186 7.02 10.78 -19.52
CA PRO A 186 6.66 11.43 -18.26
C PRO A 186 6.75 12.97 -18.42
N PRO A 187 5.73 13.74 -17.98
CA PRO A 187 5.73 15.21 -18.10
C PRO A 187 6.90 15.79 -17.31
N LYS A 188 7.41 17.01 -17.56
CA LYS A 188 8.53 17.54 -16.74
C LYS A 188 8.13 17.76 -15.28
N LYS A 189 6.95 18.33 -15.07
CA LYS A 189 6.37 18.64 -13.76
C LYS A 189 5.47 17.49 -13.30
N PHE A 190 5.59 17.12 -12.03
CA PHE A 190 4.69 16.18 -11.37
C PHE A 190 3.36 16.88 -11.02
N CYS A 191 2.26 16.17 -11.27
CA CYS A 191 0.89 16.59 -10.99
C CYS A 191 0.22 15.43 -10.23
N PRO A 192 0.08 15.52 -8.90
CA PRO A 192 -0.52 14.46 -8.08
C PRO A 192 -1.93 14.05 -8.52
N GLU A 193 -2.67 14.98 -9.12
CA GLU A 193 -4.05 14.79 -9.59
C GLU A 193 -4.13 14.11 -10.97
N ASP A 194 -3.01 13.88 -11.65
CA ASP A 194 -2.99 13.18 -12.94
C ASP A 194 -2.90 11.67 -12.70
N ASP A 195 -3.97 10.96 -13.06
CA ASP A 195 -4.12 9.51 -12.92
C ASP A 195 -3.02 8.69 -13.60
N ASN A 196 -2.17 9.28 -14.44
CA ASN A 196 -0.98 8.59 -14.97
C ASN A 196 0.14 8.40 -13.94
N TRP A 197 0.08 9.09 -12.80
CA TRP A 197 0.97 8.85 -11.67
C TRP A 197 0.39 7.77 -10.76
N LEU A 198 1.06 6.62 -10.72
CA LEU A 198 0.71 5.51 -9.85
C LEU A 198 1.60 5.53 -8.61
N GLU A 199 1.02 5.65 -7.43
CA GLU A 199 1.74 5.44 -6.17
C GLU A 199 2.24 3.98 -6.07
N ILE A 200 3.55 3.80 -5.88
CA ILE A 200 4.20 2.49 -5.80
C ILE A 200 4.93 2.24 -4.48
N GLY A 201 4.89 3.20 -3.55
CA GLY A 201 5.46 3.04 -2.22
C GLY A 201 5.22 4.26 -1.35
N ASN A 202 5.04 4.03 -0.05
CA ASN A 202 4.75 5.05 0.94
C ASN A 202 5.64 4.85 2.17
N ASN A 203 6.48 5.83 2.51
CA ASN A 203 7.23 5.86 3.76
C ASN A 203 6.48 6.73 4.78
N VAL A 204 5.82 6.11 5.74
CA VAL A 204 5.21 6.78 6.88
C VAL A 204 6.29 7.08 7.92
N LEU A 205 6.35 8.34 8.34
CA LEU A 205 7.33 8.92 9.24
C LEU A 205 6.68 9.01 10.62
N MET A 206 6.47 7.85 11.25
CA MET A 206 5.73 7.75 12.51
C MET A 206 6.52 8.41 13.63
N GLN A 207 6.00 9.54 14.10
CA GLN A 207 6.60 10.33 15.17
C GLN A 207 5.54 10.93 16.11
N TYR A 208 4.26 10.62 15.88
CA TYR A 208 3.15 11.08 16.71
C TYR A 208 2.27 9.92 17.15
N ASN A 209 1.59 10.08 18.27
CA ASN A 209 0.50 9.23 18.72
C ASN A 209 -0.77 10.08 18.81
N LYS A 210 -1.83 9.66 18.12
CA LYS A 210 -3.15 10.31 18.24
C LYS A 210 -3.83 9.81 19.51
N ASN A 211 -4.20 10.73 20.39
CA ASN A 211 -4.92 10.39 21.62
C ASN A 211 -6.45 10.43 21.42
N LYS A 212 -7.22 10.05 22.47
CA LYS A 212 -8.69 10.04 22.43
C LYS A 212 -9.31 11.43 22.22
N LYS A 213 -8.59 12.51 22.53
CA LYS A 213 -9.02 13.90 22.31
C LYS A 213 -8.72 14.39 20.88
N GLY A 214 -8.06 13.57 20.05
CA GLY A 214 -7.66 13.92 18.70
C GLY A 214 -6.36 14.73 18.60
N GLU A 215 -5.63 14.87 19.71
CA GLU A 215 -4.33 15.55 19.77
C GLU A 215 -3.20 14.63 19.30
N TYR A 216 -2.18 15.20 18.68
CA TYR A 216 -1.00 14.48 18.18
C TYR A 216 0.16 14.69 19.14
N ILE A 217 0.47 13.67 19.93
CA ILE A 217 1.55 13.72 20.94
C ILE A 217 2.83 13.16 20.31
N GLU A 218 3.93 13.90 20.35
CA GLU A 218 5.22 13.41 19.83
C GLU A 218 5.68 12.15 20.58
N GLN A 219 6.08 11.14 19.83
CA GLN A 219 6.56 9.87 20.39
C GLN A 219 8.05 9.95 20.73
N LYS A 220 8.44 9.28 21.81
CA LYS A 220 9.86 9.12 22.19
C LYS A 220 10.65 8.39 21.10
N GLN A 221 10.01 7.41 20.47
CA GLN A 221 10.57 6.63 19.38
C GLN A 221 10.06 7.17 18.05
N LYS A 222 10.98 7.36 17.10
CA LYS A 222 10.67 7.62 15.70
C LYS A 222 10.72 6.32 14.92
N THR A 223 9.65 6.00 14.21
CA THR A 223 9.48 4.73 13.49
C THR A 223 9.27 4.96 12.00
N ILE A 224 9.98 4.22 11.16
CA ILE A 224 9.68 4.15 9.73
C ILE A 224 8.74 2.98 9.51
N ASP A 225 7.66 3.23 8.78
CA ASP A 225 6.75 2.22 8.25
C ASP A 225 6.65 2.42 6.73
N PHE A 226 7.21 1.49 5.97
CA PHE A 226 7.07 1.49 4.52
C PHE A 226 5.99 0.51 4.07
N GLY A 227 5.13 0.94 3.16
CA GLY A 227 4.18 0.08 2.46
C GLY A 227 4.30 0.21 0.94
N GLY A 228 4.47 -0.91 0.24
CA GLY A 228 4.49 -0.97 -1.22
C GLY A 228 3.58 -2.06 -1.76
N GLY A 229 2.58 -1.70 -2.57
CA GLY A 229 1.62 -2.66 -3.14
C GLY A 229 2.28 -3.57 -4.19
N VAL A 230 2.29 -4.89 -3.93
CA VAL A 230 2.87 -5.91 -4.81
C VAL A 230 2.24 -5.83 -6.21
N GLU A 231 0.93 -5.70 -6.27
CA GLU A 231 0.12 -5.56 -7.49
C GLU A 231 0.62 -4.39 -8.34
N ARG A 232 0.72 -3.20 -7.73
CA ARG A 232 1.12 -1.96 -8.42
C ARG A 232 2.56 -2.03 -8.91
N ILE A 233 3.46 -2.61 -8.11
CA ILE A 233 4.87 -2.78 -8.49
C ILE A 233 5.00 -3.79 -9.63
N ILE A 234 4.35 -4.96 -9.57
CA ILE A 234 4.38 -5.93 -10.69
C ILE A 234 3.84 -5.30 -11.97
N THR A 235 2.71 -4.59 -11.88
CA THR A 235 2.09 -3.91 -13.02
C THR A 235 3.06 -2.92 -13.65
N THR A 236 3.77 -2.15 -12.81
CA THR A 236 4.85 -1.25 -13.23
C THR A 236 5.98 -1.99 -13.95
N LEU A 237 6.51 -3.07 -13.37
CA LEU A 237 7.61 -3.86 -13.95
C LEU A 237 7.24 -4.57 -15.24
N LYS A 238 5.95 -4.89 -15.42
CA LYS A 238 5.41 -5.51 -16.63
C LYS A 238 5.07 -4.50 -17.72
N GLY A 239 5.18 -3.19 -17.45
CA GLY A 239 4.79 -2.17 -18.41
C GLY A 239 3.29 -2.15 -18.69
N LEU A 240 2.48 -2.52 -17.69
CA LEU A 240 1.02 -2.53 -17.78
C LEU A 240 0.41 -1.25 -17.21
N ARG A 241 -0.83 -0.95 -17.63
CA ARG A 241 -1.63 0.19 -17.13
C ARG A 241 -2.84 -0.25 -16.29
N ASP A 242 -2.97 -1.56 -16.11
CA ASP A 242 -4.08 -2.21 -15.44
C ASP A 242 -3.52 -3.41 -14.66
N SER A 243 -3.71 -3.43 -13.35
CA SER A 243 -3.18 -4.51 -12.51
C SER A 243 -3.90 -5.83 -12.75
N TYR A 244 -5.13 -5.81 -13.23
CA TYR A 244 -5.90 -7.03 -13.52
C TYR A 244 -5.38 -7.79 -14.74
N GLU A 245 -4.53 -7.16 -15.56
CA GLU A 245 -3.80 -7.82 -16.65
C GLU A 245 -2.54 -8.57 -16.17
N ALA A 246 -2.10 -8.33 -14.93
CA ALA A 246 -0.93 -8.99 -14.36
C ALA A 246 -1.20 -10.48 -14.07
N ASP A 247 -0.12 -11.28 -14.05
CA ASP A 247 -0.17 -12.75 -13.91
C ASP A 247 -1.00 -13.27 -12.71
N MET A 248 -1.16 -12.44 -11.68
CA MET A 248 -1.86 -12.78 -10.45
C MET A 248 -3.38 -12.55 -10.49
N TRP A 249 -3.88 -11.89 -11.52
CA TRP A 249 -5.30 -11.61 -11.75
C TRP A 249 -5.79 -12.20 -13.06
N LYS A 250 -4.93 -12.23 -14.08
CA LYS A 250 -5.22 -12.69 -15.44
C LYS A 250 -5.93 -14.06 -15.50
N PRO A 251 -5.55 -15.11 -14.73
CA PRO A 251 -6.28 -16.38 -14.77
C PRO A 251 -7.74 -16.27 -14.32
N ILE A 252 -8.03 -15.42 -13.33
CA ILE A 252 -9.38 -15.19 -12.83
C ILE A 252 -10.20 -14.45 -13.89
N ILE A 253 -9.61 -13.41 -14.49
CA ILE A 253 -10.24 -12.65 -15.59
C ILE A 253 -10.57 -13.56 -16.78
N GLN A 254 -9.62 -14.38 -17.22
CA GLN A 254 -9.82 -15.33 -18.33
C GLN A 254 -10.93 -16.34 -18.04
N LYS A 255 -11.05 -16.79 -16.79
CA LYS A 255 -12.14 -17.68 -16.39
C LYS A 255 -13.49 -16.97 -16.45
N ILE A 256 -13.56 -15.70 -16.04
CA ILE A 256 -14.77 -14.88 -16.16
C ILE A 256 -15.14 -14.66 -17.63
N GLU A 257 -14.19 -14.36 -18.51
CA GLU A 257 -14.43 -14.24 -19.96
C GLU A 257 -15.01 -15.55 -20.53
N THR A 258 -14.45 -16.69 -20.13
CA THR A 258 -14.92 -18.01 -20.59
C THR A 258 -16.35 -18.30 -20.15
N ILE A 259 -16.71 -17.98 -18.90
CA ILE A 259 -18.05 -18.23 -18.35
C ILE A 259 -19.08 -17.25 -18.93
N SER A 260 -18.70 -15.98 -19.09
CA SER A 260 -19.64 -14.92 -19.50
C SER A 260 -19.80 -14.79 -21.02
N GLY A 261 -18.85 -15.29 -21.81
CA GLY A 261 -18.77 -15.03 -23.25
C GLY A 261 -18.36 -13.60 -23.61
N LYS A 262 -18.15 -12.72 -22.62
CA LYS A 262 -17.72 -11.33 -22.78
C LYS A 262 -16.19 -11.23 -22.85
N LYS A 263 -15.67 -10.11 -23.37
CA LYS A 263 -14.22 -9.88 -23.54
C LYS A 263 -13.70 -8.72 -22.71
N TYR A 264 -12.63 -8.98 -21.96
CA TYR A 264 -11.96 -7.98 -21.12
C TYR A 264 -11.36 -6.86 -21.99
N GLY A 265 -11.55 -5.60 -21.58
CA GLY A 265 -11.05 -4.43 -22.30
C GLY A 265 -11.88 -4.01 -23.53
N LYS A 266 -12.87 -4.81 -23.97
CA LYS A 266 -13.70 -4.47 -25.14
C LYS A 266 -14.79 -3.45 -24.80
N ASP A 267 -15.50 -3.63 -23.68
CA ASP A 267 -16.47 -2.69 -23.15
C ASP A 267 -16.08 -2.25 -21.72
N LYS A 268 -16.23 -0.95 -21.42
CA LYS A 268 -15.83 -0.39 -20.12
C LYS A 268 -16.67 -0.90 -18.96
N LYS A 269 -17.99 -1.09 -19.16
CA LYS A 269 -18.88 -1.58 -18.10
C LYS A 269 -18.62 -3.05 -17.83
N GLU A 270 -18.42 -3.85 -18.88
CA GLU A 270 -18.06 -5.26 -18.76
C GLU A 270 -16.69 -5.43 -18.09
N THR A 271 -15.69 -4.64 -18.49
CA THR A 271 -14.35 -4.64 -17.87
C THR A 271 -14.45 -4.34 -16.37
N LYS A 272 -15.17 -3.27 -15.99
CA LYS A 272 -15.40 -2.94 -14.58
C LYS A 272 -16.10 -4.06 -13.82
N ALA A 273 -17.09 -4.72 -14.43
CA ALA A 273 -17.77 -5.86 -13.81
C ALA A 273 -16.84 -7.04 -13.58
N MET A 274 -16.02 -7.40 -14.59
CA MET A 274 -15.03 -8.48 -14.48
C MET A 274 -14.01 -8.22 -13.37
N ARG A 275 -13.51 -6.99 -13.26
CA ARG A 275 -12.58 -6.55 -12.19
C ARG A 275 -13.22 -6.75 -10.80
N ILE A 276 -14.44 -6.26 -10.60
CA ILE A 276 -15.16 -6.39 -9.32
C ILE A 276 -15.41 -7.86 -8.97
N ILE A 277 -15.80 -8.69 -9.93
CA ILE A 277 -16.01 -10.12 -9.70
C ILE A 277 -14.69 -10.79 -9.31
N ALA A 278 -13.61 -10.56 -10.07
CA ALA A 278 -12.31 -11.16 -9.81
C ALA A 278 -11.77 -10.78 -8.43
N ASP A 279 -11.81 -9.48 -8.10
CA ASP A 279 -11.37 -8.95 -6.82
C ASP A 279 -12.15 -9.55 -5.64
N HIS A 280 -13.47 -9.47 -5.68
CA HIS A 280 -14.30 -9.90 -4.55
C HIS A 280 -14.31 -11.41 -4.37
N VAL A 281 -14.21 -12.19 -5.44
CA VAL A 281 -14.05 -13.66 -5.35
C VAL A 281 -12.73 -13.99 -4.68
N LYS A 282 -11.62 -13.38 -5.12
CA LYS A 282 -10.31 -13.61 -4.52
C LYS A 282 -10.30 -13.20 -3.04
N ALA A 283 -10.80 -12.01 -2.71
CA ALA A 283 -10.91 -11.55 -1.33
C ALA A 283 -11.73 -12.51 -0.47
N SER A 284 -12.89 -12.95 -0.97
CA SER A 284 -13.75 -13.90 -0.25
C SER A 284 -13.06 -15.23 0.03
N VAL A 285 -12.29 -15.77 -0.93
CA VAL A 285 -11.54 -17.03 -0.75
C VAL A 285 -10.51 -16.90 0.36
N PHE A 286 -9.75 -15.80 0.42
CA PHE A 286 -8.76 -15.59 1.46
C PHE A 286 -9.39 -15.33 2.84
N ILE A 287 -10.50 -14.60 2.90
CA ILE A 287 -11.25 -14.40 4.16
C ILE A 287 -11.76 -15.74 4.71
N ILE A 288 -12.30 -16.61 3.83
CA ILE A 288 -12.77 -17.95 4.21
C ILE A 288 -11.60 -18.84 4.64
N ALA A 289 -10.46 -18.75 3.96
CA ALA A 289 -9.24 -19.48 4.32
C ALA A 289 -8.71 -19.11 5.71
N ASP A 290 -8.93 -17.87 6.16
CA ASP A 290 -8.62 -17.40 7.51
C ASP A 290 -9.76 -17.67 8.51
N GLY A 291 -10.69 -18.56 8.19
CA GLY A 291 -11.68 -19.12 9.12
C GLY A 291 -13.01 -18.35 9.22
N ILE A 292 -13.21 -17.29 8.45
CA ILE A 292 -14.43 -16.47 8.52
C ILE A 292 -15.53 -17.05 7.64
N VAL A 293 -16.73 -17.18 8.21
CA VAL A 293 -17.95 -17.61 7.50
C VAL A 293 -18.91 -16.45 7.24
N PRO A 294 -19.70 -16.46 6.15
CA PRO A 294 -20.65 -15.39 5.87
C PRO A 294 -21.70 -15.23 6.99
N GLY A 295 -21.83 -14.01 7.52
CA GLY A 295 -22.64 -13.71 8.72
C GLY A 295 -23.44 -12.40 8.60
N ASN A 296 -24.21 -12.09 9.65
CA ASN A 296 -25.02 -10.85 9.73
C ASN A 296 -24.27 -9.67 10.37
N SER A 297 -23.11 -9.92 11.00
CA SER A 297 -22.32 -8.94 11.73
C SER A 297 -20.83 -9.02 11.37
N GLU A 298 -20.09 -7.95 11.67
CA GLU A 298 -18.62 -7.88 11.66
C GLU A 298 -17.97 -8.44 10.37
N GLN A 299 -16.91 -9.24 10.49
CA GLN A 299 -16.18 -9.81 9.35
C GLN A 299 -17.09 -10.68 8.48
N GLY A 300 -18.00 -11.44 9.10
CA GLY A 300 -18.96 -12.27 8.38
C GLY A 300 -19.90 -11.44 7.50
N TYR A 301 -20.31 -10.26 7.95
CA TYR A 301 -21.12 -9.34 7.15
C TYR A 301 -20.35 -8.75 5.98
N VAL A 302 -19.09 -8.38 6.19
CA VAL A 302 -18.20 -7.91 5.11
C VAL A 302 -18.05 -8.99 4.04
N LEU A 303 -17.71 -10.22 4.44
CA LEU A 303 -17.59 -11.37 3.53
C LEU A 303 -18.88 -11.57 2.73
N ARG A 304 -20.03 -11.56 3.40
CA ARG A 304 -21.33 -11.68 2.72
C ARG A 304 -21.55 -10.55 1.70
N ARG A 305 -21.20 -9.31 2.02
CA ARG A 305 -21.33 -8.18 1.09
C ARG A 305 -20.44 -8.35 -0.14
N LEU A 306 -19.21 -8.80 0.02
CA LEU A 306 -18.29 -9.07 -1.10
C LEU A 306 -18.88 -10.12 -2.04
N ILE A 307 -19.33 -11.26 -1.50
CA ILE A 307 -19.96 -12.34 -2.26
C ILE A 307 -21.21 -11.83 -3.00
N ARG A 308 -22.10 -11.12 -2.31
CA ARG A 308 -23.33 -10.58 -2.92
C ARG A 308 -23.03 -9.55 -4.02
N ARG A 309 -22.01 -8.71 -3.83
CA ARG A 309 -21.60 -7.73 -4.85
C ARG A 309 -21.02 -8.43 -6.07
N ALA A 310 -20.20 -9.46 -5.91
CA ALA A 310 -19.74 -10.30 -7.03
C ALA A 310 -20.92 -10.93 -7.79
N ILE A 311 -21.88 -11.55 -7.10
CA ILE A 311 -23.09 -12.14 -7.71
C ILE A 311 -23.89 -11.09 -8.49
N ARG A 312 -24.07 -9.89 -7.91
CA ARG A 312 -24.81 -8.80 -8.56
C ARG A 312 -24.19 -8.37 -9.88
N TYR A 313 -22.86 -8.28 -9.95
CA TYR A 313 -22.16 -7.95 -11.20
C TYR A 313 -22.13 -9.13 -12.18
N GLY A 314 -22.11 -10.37 -11.70
CA GLY A 314 -22.18 -11.56 -12.56
C GLY A 314 -23.55 -11.78 -13.23
N LYS A 315 -24.63 -11.24 -12.66
CA LYS A 315 -25.98 -11.27 -13.27
C LYS A 315 -26.20 -10.21 -14.35
N LYS A 316 -25.25 -9.28 -14.56
CA LYS A 316 -25.32 -8.21 -15.57
C LYS A 316 -24.52 -8.59 -16.82
#